data_AF-A0A497DSV0-F1
#
_entry.id   AF-A0A497DSV0-F1
#
_cell.length_a   1.000
_cell.length_b   1.000
_cell.length_c   1.000
_cell.angle_alpha   90.00
_cell.angle_beta   90.00
_cell.angle_gamma   90.00
#
_symmetry.space_group_name_H-M   'P 1'
#
loop_
_entity.id
_entity.type
_entity.pdbx_description
1 polymer ?
#
loop_
_entity_poly.entity_id
_entity_poly.type
_entity_poly.pdbx_seq_one_letter_code
_entity_poly.pdbx_strand_id
1 'polypeptide(L)'
;MLTFGVGAQVGVMLPYPRTHESEADELGLYFMAMAGYNPQTAPAFWTRMAEKSGSHPPEFLSTHPDPTNRIEDLNRHMPKAMEYYNAR
;
A
#
# COMPACT_ATOMS: atom_id res chain seq x y z
N MET A 1 16.21 -22.01 26.61
CA MET A 1 15.10 -21.04 26.53
C MET A 1 15.72 -19.65 26.46
N LEU A 2 15.81 -19.08 25.26
CA LEU A 2 16.28 -17.70 25.06
C LEU A 2 15.07 -16.79 25.19
N THR A 3 14.96 -16.08 26.32
CA THR A 3 13.95 -15.05 26.56
C THR A 3 14.33 -13.80 25.77
N PHE A 4 13.91 -13.74 24.51
CA PHE A 4 13.94 -12.48 23.76
C PHE A 4 12.89 -11.56 24.37
N GLY A 5 13.34 -10.47 24.98
CA GLY A 5 12.46 -9.42 25.48
C GLY A 5 11.57 -8.90 24.36
N VAL A 6 10.34 -8.52 24.71
CA VAL A 6 9.29 -8.02 23.80
C VAL A 6 9.78 -6.90 22.86
N GLY A 7 10.89 -6.21 23.19
CA GLY A 7 11.52 -5.20 22.33
C GLY A 7 12.31 -5.72 21.11
N ALA A 8 12.69 -7.00 21.05
CA ALA A 8 13.45 -7.54 19.91
C ALA A 8 12.57 -7.95 18.72
N GLN A 9 11.27 -8.20 18.95
CA GLN A 9 10.33 -8.61 17.90
C GLN A 9 9.86 -7.45 17.01
N VAL A 10 9.95 -6.20 17.49
CA VAL A 10 9.60 -5.01 16.69
C VAL A 10 10.74 -4.51 15.79
N GLY A 11 12.00 -4.83 16.11
CA GLY A 11 13.17 -4.36 15.33
C GLY A 11 13.71 -5.37 14.31
N VAL A 12 13.45 -6.67 14.50
CA VAL A 12 14.04 -7.76 13.69
C VAL A 12 13.00 -8.49 12.83
N MET A 13 11.71 -8.45 13.21
CA MET A 13 10.60 -8.90 12.37
C MET A 13 9.86 -7.71 11.74
N LEU A 14 10.57 -6.84 11.03
CA LEU A 14 9.91 -5.91 10.12
C LEU A 14 9.79 -6.57 8.73
N PRO A 15 8.57 -6.93 8.29
CA PRO A 15 8.34 -7.52 6.99
C PRO A 15 8.42 -6.41 5.94
N TYR A 16 9.52 -6.39 5.18
CA TYR A 16 9.82 -5.44 4.11
C TYR A 16 9.89 -3.94 4.52
N PRO A 17 10.88 -3.17 4.01
CA PRO A 17 10.87 -1.73 4.15
C PRO A 17 9.57 -1.14 3.58
N ARG A 18 8.98 -0.13 4.23
CA ARG A 18 7.78 0.60 3.76
C ARG A 18 7.90 1.07 2.30
N THR A 19 9.11 1.35 1.84
CA THR A 19 9.42 1.71 0.46
C THR A 19 9.00 0.62 -0.54
N HIS A 20 9.05 -0.66 -0.16
CA HIS A 20 8.62 -1.76 -1.03
C HIS A 20 7.10 -1.80 -1.20
N GLU A 21 6.32 -1.41 -0.18
CA GLU A 21 4.86 -1.36 -0.26
C GLU A 21 4.40 -0.21 -1.16
N SER A 22 5.01 0.98 -1.02
CA SER A 22 4.75 2.11 -1.93
C SER A 22 5.13 1.78 -3.37
N GLU A 23 6.29 1.15 -3.58
CA GLU A 23 6.71 0.70 -4.92
C GLU A 23 5.76 -0.36 -5.49
N ALA A 24 5.28 -1.29 -4.65
CA ALA A 24 4.31 -2.30 -5.07
C ALA A 24 2.96 -1.67 -5.50
N ASP A 25 2.47 -0.66 -4.78
CA ASP A 25 1.26 0.07 -5.17
C ASP A 25 1.41 0.81 -6.49
N GLU A 26 2.55 1.50 -6.67
CA GLU A 26 2.87 2.21 -7.90
C GLU A 26 2.91 1.26 -9.11
N LEU A 27 3.72 0.20 -9.02
CA LEU A 27 3.85 -0.77 -10.10
C LEU A 27 2.54 -1.52 -10.35
N GLY A 28 1.81 -1.88 -9.28
CA GLY A 28 0.49 -2.49 -9.37
C GLY A 28 -0.52 -1.61 -10.12
N LEU A 29 -0.53 -0.30 -9.84
CA LEU A 29 -1.36 0.68 -10.53
C LEU A 29 -1.04 0.74 -12.04
N TYR A 30 0.25 0.68 -12.39
CA TYR A 30 0.69 0.69 -13.78
C TYR A 30 0.35 -0.62 -14.51
N PHE A 31 0.58 -1.77 -13.88
CA PHE A 31 0.22 -3.06 -14.46
C PHE A 31 -1.27 -3.19 -14.69
N MET A 32 -2.09 -2.73 -13.74
CA MET A 32 -3.55 -2.67 -13.90
C MET A 32 -3.94 -1.85 -15.13
N ALA A 33 -3.36 -0.65 -15.29
CA ALA A 33 -3.61 0.21 -16.44
C ALA A 33 -3.20 -0.44 -17.77
N MET A 34 -1.98 -1.00 -17.83
CA MET A 34 -1.45 -1.72 -19.00
C MET A 34 -2.29 -2.95 -19.36
N ALA A 35 -2.84 -3.64 -18.37
CA ALA A 35 -3.68 -4.82 -18.55
C ALA A 35 -5.13 -4.51 -18.98
N GLY A 36 -5.50 -3.22 -19.13
CA GLY A 36 -6.84 -2.84 -19.59
C GLY A 36 -7.81 -2.44 -18.47
N TYR A 37 -7.44 -2.60 -17.21
CA TYR A 37 -8.29 -2.27 -16.06
C TYR A 37 -8.22 -0.78 -15.72
N ASN A 38 -9.34 -0.19 -15.28
CA ASN A 38 -9.40 1.24 -14.95
C ASN A 38 -8.62 1.55 -13.65
N PRO A 39 -7.48 2.28 -13.73
CA PRO A 39 -6.65 2.55 -12.56
C PRO A 39 -7.33 3.44 -11.52
N GLN A 40 -8.32 4.24 -11.92
CA GLN A 40 -9.10 5.11 -11.02
C GLN A 40 -9.91 4.34 -9.98
N THR A 41 -10.06 3.02 -10.14
CA THR A 41 -10.76 2.17 -9.17
C THR A 41 -9.90 1.78 -7.96
N ALA A 42 -8.57 1.91 -8.05
CA ALA A 42 -7.66 1.52 -6.97
C ALA A 42 -7.83 2.35 -5.68
N PRO A 43 -7.92 3.69 -5.71
CA PRO A 43 -8.20 4.48 -4.51
C PRO A 43 -9.49 4.04 -3.79
N ALA A 44 -10.56 3.79 -4.55
CA ALA A 44 -11.84 3.36 -4.00
C ALA A 44 -11.77 1.97 -3.32
N PHE A 45 -10.90 1.08 -3.79
CA PHE A 45 -10.63 -0.19 -3.10
C PHE A 45 -10.03 0.05 -1.71
N TRP A 46 -9.02 0.92 -1.61
CA TRP A 46 -8.38 1.25 -0.35
C TRP A 46 -9.30 2.03 0.59
N THR A 47 -10.18 2.90 0.09
CA THR A 47 -11.23 3.55 0.90
C THR A 47 -12.12 2.51 1.58
N ARG A 48 -12.63 1.53 0.84
CA ARG A 48 -13.46 0.45 1.41
C ARG A 48 -12.68 -0.42 2.39
N MET A 49 -11.38 -0.62 2.16
CA MET A 49 -10.54 -1.35 3.10
C MET A 49 -10.36 -0.57 4.40
N ALA A 50 -10.12 0.73 4.33
CA ALA A 50 -10.02 1.61 5.50
C ALA A 50 -11.29 1.56 6.35
N GLU A 51 -12.46 1.68 5.72
CA GLU A 51 -13.78 1.61 6.37
C GLU A 51 -14.03 0.27 7.08
N LYS A 52 -13.51 -0.84 6.55
CA LYS A 52 -13.70 -2.18 7.13
C LYS A 52 -12.70 -2.54 8.22
N SER A 53 -11.58 -1.83 8.32
CA SER A 53 -10.43 -2.30 9.09
C SER A 53 -10.48 -1.93 10.59
N GLY A 54 -11.57 -1.36 11.09
CA GLY A 54 -11.74 -1.09 12.53
C GLY A 54 -10.69 -0.11 13.08
N SER A 55 -10.30 -0.26 14.34
CA SER A 55 -9.21 0.52 14.94
C SER A 55 -7.84 -0.07 14.54
N HIS A 56 -7.08 0.66 13.73
CA HIS A 56 -5.74 0.26 13.33
C HIS A 56 -4.74 0.44 14.46
N PRO A 57 -3.79 -0.51 14.66
CA PRO A 57 -2.60 -0.24 15.46
C PRO A 57 -1.89 1.00 14.91
N PRO A 58 -1.28 1.85 15.76
CA PRO A 58 -0.43 2.94 15.31
C PRO A 58 0.51 2.47 14.21
N GLU A 59 0.73 3.29 13.19
CA GLU A 59 1.42 2.91 11.96
C GLU A 59 2.78 2.23 12.23
N PHE A 60 3.49 2.65 13.29
CA PHE A 60 4.75 2.07 13.75
C PHE A 60 4.66 0.58 14.20
N LEU A 61 3.47 0.13 14.61
CA LEU A 61 3.17 -1.25 15.04
C LEU A 61 2.53 -2.09 13.92
N SER A 62 2.20 -1.49 12.77
CA SER A 62 1.57 -2.17 11.64
C SER A 62 2.62 -2.65 10.63
N THR A 63 2.39 -3.85 10.08
CA THR A 63 3.24 -4.45 9.03
C THR A 63 2.96 -3.90 7.63
N HIS A 64 1.88 -3.12 7.48
CA HIS A 64 1.50 -2.45 6.23
C HIS A 64 1.23 -0.96 6.48
N PRO A 65 1.45 -0.08 5.48
CA PRO A 65 1.17 1.35 5.59
C PRO A 65 -0.30 1.64 5.86
N ASP A 66 -0.58 2.81 6.47
CA ASP A 66 -1.96 3.27 6.65
C ASP A 66 -2.67 3.39 5.29
N PRO A 67 -3.94 2.92 5.17
CA PRO A 67 -4.71 3.02 3.93
C PRO A 67 -4.80 4.44 3.36
N THR A 68 -4.77 5.47 4.20
CA THR A 68 -4.81 6.89 3.78
C THR A 68 -3.56 7.26 2.99
N ASN A 69 -2.38 6.88 3.49
CA ASN A 69 -1.10 7.12 2.81
C ASN A 69 -1.08 6.42 1.44
N ARG A 70 -1.60 5.18 1.37
CA ARG A 70 -1.70 4.44 0.10
C ARG A 70 -2.62 5.14 -0.90
N ILE A 71 -3.76 5.68 -0.45
CA ILE A 71 -4.69 6.42 -1.32
C ILE A 71 -4.02 7.68 -1.87
N GLU A 72 -3.28 8.43 -1.04
CA GLU A 72 -2.55 9.62 -1.48
C GLU A 72 -1.50 9.29 -2.54
N ASP A 73 -0.71 8.23 -2.33
CA ASP A 73 0.30 7.79 -3.28
C ASP A 73 -0.33 7.30 -4.59
N LEU A 74 -1.40 6.49 -4.53
CA LEU A 74 -2.13 6.08 -5.74
C LEU A 74 -2.66 7.27 -6.54
N ASN A 75 -3.19 8.30 -5.86
CA ASN A 75 -3.63 9.52 -6.51
C ASN A 75 -2.45 10.30 -7.15
N ARG A 76 -1.28 10.29 -6.51
CA ARG A 76 -0.05 10.90 -7.03
C ARG A 76 0.44 10.22 -8.31
N HIS A 77 0.37 8.88 -8.38
CA HIS A 77 0.80 8.11 -9.54
C HIS A 77 -0.29 7.99 -10.63
N MET A 78 -1.52 8.41 -10.35
CA MET A 78 -2.67 8.32 -11.26
C MET A 78 -2.44 8.94 -12.64
N PRO A 79 -1.84 10.15 -12.78
CA PRO A 79 -1.60 10.73 -14.10
C PRO A 79 -0.76 9.81 -14.99
N LYS A 80 0.29 9.19 -14.42
CA LYS A 80 1.16 8.26 -15.13
C LYS A 80 0.45 6.96 -15.50
N ALA A 81 -0.36 6.43 -14.58
CA ALA A 81 -1.19 5.26 -14.86
C ALA A 81 -2.18 5.51 -16.01
N MET A 82 -2.75 6.71 -16.07
CA MET A 82 -3.66 7.10 -17.15
C MET A 82 -2.97 7.19 -18.52
N GLU A 83 -1.67 7.55 -18.57
CA GLU A 83 -0.89 7.46 -19.81
C GLU A 83 -0.87 6.02 -20.34
N TYR A 84 -0.59 5.04 -19.49
CA TYR A 84 -0.61 3.61 -19.87
C TYR A 84 -2.01 3.13 -20.25
N TYR A 85 -3.04 3.55 -19.50
CA TYR A 85 -4.43 3.17 -19.74
C TYR A 85 -4.95 3.67 -21.09
N ASN A 86 -4.56 4.87 -21.50
CA ASN A 86 -5.00 5.51 -22.74
C ASN A 86 -4.17 5.12 -23.97
N ALA A 87 -2.98 4.56 -23.79
CA ALA A 87 -2.08 4.17 -24.88
C ALA A 87 -2.38 2.77 -25.47
N ARG A 88 -3.34 2.04 -24.89
CA ARG A 88 -3.84 0.76 -25.41
C ARG A 88 -4.89 0.98 -26.51
#